data_AF-A0A966GJU9-F1
#
_entry.id   AF-A0A966GJU9-F1
#
_cell.length_a   1.000
_cell.length_b   1.000
_cell.length_c   1.000
_cell.angle_alpha   90.00
_cell.angle_beta   90.00
_cell.angle_gamma   90.00
#
_symmetry.space_group_name_H-M   'P 1'
#
loop_
_entity.id
_entity.type
_entity.pdbx_description
1 polymer ?
#
loop_
_entity_poly.entity_id
_entity_poly.type
_entity_poly.pdbx_seq_one_letter_code
_entity_poly.pdbx_strand_id
1 'polypeptide(L)'
;MQGVRYAAVSLALGFVAVWASENMFWIVPPDDLGPVGLLLTWLAYALCAACALSMVLWSGVAGWPALFLGGAVLGYLVEGVVVGTIYDAFPLQLVWTPLAWHALLSGGLVLGLGLAPLSGRARALGWLGAGALWTLWALYWPVERAVLPGQGELLVYLVLPALGVAVAFWLIGVLGRPAPAAWVLWVAPGLVAALAVVQGLGAPDPRRLVLPLLIGLIWWIMRRRGRRGGGHGSGHGGGGGGGGRSGGWVASQPLWHGALVMLAPLCVALLAPPLWARFGAVAVNVPFAIGSGIAGLALLVALGLRR
;
A
#
# COMPACT_ATOMS: atom_id res chain seq x y z
N MET A 1 -2.17 9.32 -24.69
CA MET A 1 -1.31 8.31 -24.04
C MET A 1 -1.21 8.45 -22.51
N GLN A 2 -1.17 9.65 -21.93
CA GLN A 2 -1.00 9.83 -20.47
C GLN A 2 -2.12 9.21 -19.60
N GLY A 3 -3.37 9.21 -20.08
CA GLY A 3 -4.48 8.53 -19.39
C GLY A 3 -4.28 7.01 -19.30
N VAL A 4 -3.83 6.37 -20.39
CA VAL A 4 -3.50 4.94 -20.42
C VAL A 4 -2.35 4.63 -19.46
N ARG A 5 -1.32 5.48 -19.44
CA ARG A 5 -0.20 5.34 -18.49
C ARG A 5 -0.67 5.43 -17.04
N TYR A 6 -1.52 6.40 -16.73
CA TYR A 6 -2.13 6.54 -15.40
C TYR A 6 -2.89 5.27 -15.02
N ALA A 7 -3.77 4.77 -15.90
CA ALA A 7 -4.53 3.55 -15.65
C ALA A 7 -3.62 2.33 -15.42
N ALA A 8 -2.57 2.15 -16.24
CA ALA A 8 -1.62 1.05 -16.08
C ALA A 8 -0.82 1.13 -14.77
N VAL A 9 -0.39 2.32 -14.37
CA VAL A 9 0.28 2.54 -13.07
C VAL A 9 -0.69 2.28 -11.91
N SER A 10 -1.95 2.70 -12.01
CA SER A 10 -2.97 2.42 -11.00
C SER A 10 -3.27 0.93 -10.86
N LEU A 11 -3.35 0.20 -11.98
CA LEU A 11 -3.53 -1.26 -11.98
C LEU A 11 -2.32 -1.97 -11.33
N ALA A 12 -1.11 -1.55 -11.67
CA ALA A 12 0.11 -2.07 -11.06
C ALA A 12 0.16 -1.81 -9.56
N LEU A 13 -0.11 -0.57 -9.12
CA LEU A 13 -0.18 -0.22 -7.70
C LEU A 13 -1.29 -1.01 -6.96
N GLY A 14 -2.45 -1.17 -7.59
CA GLY A 14 -3.54 -1.99 -7.06
C GLY A 14 -3.12 -3.44 -6.88
N PHE A 15 -2.38 -4.02 -7.84
CA PHE A 15 -1.89 -5.40 -7.72
C PHE A 15 -0.88 -5.56 -6.58
N VAL A 16 0.06 -4.61 -6.44
CA VAL A 16 0.99 -4.60 -5.28
C VAL A 16 0.23 -4.47 -3.97
N ALA A 17 -0.82 -3.65 -3.95
CA ALA A 17 -1.64 -3.45 -2.77
C ALA A 17 -2.46 -4.70 -2.40
N VAL A 18 -3.05 -5.42 -3.35
CA VAL A 18 -3.68 -6.73 -3.09
C VAL A 18 -2.68 -7.70 -2.50
N TRP A 19 -1.50 -7.83 -3.11
CA TRP A 19 -0.49 -8.73 -2.59
C TRP A 19 -0.08 -8.40 -1.16
N ALA A 20 0.20 -7.12 -0.87
CA ALA A 20 0.60 -6.68 0.46
C ALA A 20 -0.53 -6.81 1.48
N SER A 21 -1.78 -6.55 1.06
CA SER A 21 -2.89 -6.33 1.98
C SER A 21 -3.84 -7.51 2.12
N GLU A 22 -3.83 -8.44 1.16
CA GLU A 22 -4.61 -9.67 1.19
C GLU A 22 -3.66 -10.86 1.35
N ASN A 23 -2.78 -11.12 0.38
CA ASN A 23 -1.95 -12.32 0.41
C ASN A 23 -1.00 -12.34 1.62
N MET A 24 -0.27 -11.24 1.85
CA MET A 24 0.66 -11.14 2.96
C MET A 24 -0.02 -10.81 4.30
N PHE A 25 -1.26 -10.33 4.29
CA PHE A 25 -2.04 -10.16 5.53
C PHE A 25 -2.57 -11.51 5.99
N TRP A 26 -3.41 -12.15 5.17
CA TRP A 26 -4.08 -13.39 5.52
C TRP A 26 -3.14 -14.59 5.53
N ILE A 27 -2.03 -14.53 4.78
CA ILE A 27 -1.03 -15.61 4.59
C ILE A 27 -1.59 -16.85 3.88
N VAL A 28 -2.89 -17.10 4.02
CA VAL A 28 -3.63 -18.26 3.55
C VAL A 28 -4.81 -17.76 2.71
N PRO A 29 -5.14 -18.42 1.58
CA PRO A 29 -6.33 -18.05 0.81
C PRO A 29 -7.62 -18.22 1.64
N PRO A 30 -8.59 -17.30 1.52
CA PRO A 30 -9.96 -17.55 1.93
C PRO A 30 -10.53 -18.76 1.16
N ASP A 31 -11.37 -19.57 1.81
CA ASP A 31 -11.89 -20.83 1.24
C ASP A 31 -12.77 -20.62 0.00
N ASP A 32 -13.35 -19.44 -0.16
CA ASP A 32 -14.31 -19.07 -1.19
C ASP A 32 -13.73 -18.13 -2.26
N LEU A 33 -12.42 -17.85 -2.23
CA LEU A 33 -11.80 -16.89 -3.13
C LEU A 33 -11.55 -17.48 -4.52
N GLY A 34 -12.56 -17.39 -5.38
CA GLY A 34 -12.47 -17.77 -6.80
C GLY A 34 -11.78 -16.73 -7.70
N PRO A 35 -11.51 -17.07 -8.98
CA PRO A 35 -10.85 -16.16 -9.94
C PRO A 35 -11.58 -14.83 -10.16
N VAL A 36 -12.92 -14.84 -10.15
CA VAL A 36 -13.73 -13.62 -10.27
C VAL A 36 -13.56 -12.75 -9.03
N GLY A 37 -13.58 -13.34 -7.84
CA GLY A 37 -13.31 -12.63 -6.58
C GLY A 37 -11.94 -11.97 -6.60
N LEU A 38 -10.90 -12.70 -7.01
CA LEU A 38 -9.55 -12.16 -7.17
C LEU A 38 -9.49 -10.96 -8.14
N LEU A 39 -10.16 -11.06 -9.28
CA LEU A 39 -10.22 -9.97 -10.26
C LEU A 39 -10.94 -8.74 -9.68
N LEU A 40 -12.08 -8.94 -9.03
CA LEU A 40 -12.85 -7.85 -8.42
C LEU A 40 -12.06 -7.18 -7.28
N THR A 41 -11.40 -7.95 -6.42
CA THR A 41 -10.50 -7.44 -5.38
C THR A 41 -9.38 -6.61 -6.00
N TRP A 42 -8.72 -7.11 -7.05
CA TRP A 42 -7.70 -6.33 -7.75
C TRP A 42 -8.22 -5.03 -8.34
N LEU A 43 -9.39 -5.04 -8.99
CA LEU A 43 -9.99 -3.84 -9.56
C LEU A 43 -10.41 -2.83 -8.48
N ALA A 44 -10.93 -3.29 -7.34
CA ALA A 44 -11.28 -2.42 -6.21
C ALA A 44 -10.03 -1.75 -5.62
N TYR A 45 -8.96 -2.52 -5.41
CA TYR A 45 -7.68 -1.97 -4.96
C TYR A 45 -7.04 -1.04 -5.99
N ALA A 46 -7.15 -1.34 -7.29
CA ALA A 46 -6.66 -0.46 -8.35
C ALA A 46 -7.43 0.87 -8.40
N LEU A 47 -8.74 0.86 -8.16
CA LEU A 47 -9.56 2.07 -8.05
C LEU A 47 -9.14 2.93 -6.84
N CYS A 48 -8.91 2.30 -5.68
CA CYS A 48 -8.43 3.00 -4.48
C CYS A 48 -6.99 3.53 -4.67
N ALA A 49 -6.13 2.75 -5.31
CA ALA A 49 -4.77 3.15 -5.67
C ALA A 49 -4.77 4.31 -6.68
N ALA A 50 -5.72 4.35 -7.61
CA ALA A 50 -5.92 5.48 -8.52
C ALA A 50 -6.29 6.76 -7.75
N CYS A 51 -7.17 6.67 -6.74
CA CYS A 51 -7.49 7.81 -5.86
C CYS A 51 -6.25 8.32 -5.11
N ALA A 52 -5.49 7.41 -4.49
CA ALA A 52 -4.24 7.75 -3.81
C ALA A 52 -3.22 8.40 -4.76
N LEU A 53 -3.04 7.83 -5.96
CA LEU A 53 -2.17 8.38 -7.00
C LEU A 53 -2.62 9.78 -7.44
N SER A 54 -3.92 10.01 -7.64
CA SER A 54 -4.45 11.33 -7.95
C SER A 54 -4.11 12.36 -6.87
N MET A 55 -4.27 11.99 -5.60
CA MET A 55 -3.92 12.87 -4.47
C MET A 55 -2.43 13.16 -4.39
N VAL A 56 -1.57 12.18 -4.68
CA VAL A 56 -0.10 12.38 -4.78
C VAL A 56 0.23 13.34 -5.93
N LEU A 57 -0.40 13.16 -7.09
CA LEU A 57 -0.18 14.02 -8.26
C LEU A 57 -0.67 15.45 -8.04
N TRP A 58 -1.87 15.65 -7.47
CA TRP A 58 -2.42 16.98 -7.16
C TRP A 58 -1.67 17.73 -6.07
N SER A 59 -1.15 16.99 -5.09
CA SER A 59 -0.42 17.60 -3.98
C SER A 59 1.02 17.92 -4.33
N GLY A 60 1.62 17.17 -5.26
CA GLY A 60 3.05 17.26 -5.55
C GLY A 60 3.93 16.67 -4.45
N VAL A 61 3.35 15.95 -3.49
CA VAL A 61 4.14 15.25 -2.46
C VAL A 61 4.99 14.15 -3.14
N ALA A 62 6.19 13.90 -2.60
CA ALA A 62 7.13 12.94 -3.14
C ALA A 62 7.89 12.19 -2.03
N GLY A 63 8.62 11.15 -2.42
CA GLY A 63 9.44 10.34 -1.52
C GLY A 63 8.62 9.54 -0.51
N TRP A 64 9.23 9.22 0.63
CA TRP A 64 8.57 8.44 1.69
C TRP A 64 7.21 9.02 2.15
N PRO A 65 7.03 10.35 2.33
CA PRO A 65 5.72 10.90 2.69
C PRO A 65 4.62 10.60 1.67
N ALA A 66 4.95 10.54 0.37
CA ALA A 66 3.99 10.17 -0.67
C ALA A 66 3.57 8.69 -0.56
N LEU A 67 4.51 7.81 -0.24
CA LEU A 67 4.25 6.38 -0.06
C LEU A 67 3.37 6.13 1.16
N PHE A 68 3.70 6.73 2.30
CA PHE A 68 2.93 6.60 3.53
C PHE A 68 1.54 7.22 3.40
N LEU A 69 1.43 8.50 3.01
CA LEU A 69 0.13 9.18 2.91
C LEU A 69 -0.74 8.60 1.79
N GLY A 70 -0.12 8.16 0.68
CA GLY A 70 -0.81 7.45 -0.39
C GLY A 70 -1.35 6.10 0.09
N GLY A 71 -0.55 5.34 0.84
CA GLY A 71 -1.00 4.10 1.48
C GLY A 71 -2.11 4.33 2.51
N ALA A 72 -2.08 5.45 3.24
CA ALA A 72 -3.16 5.82 4.15
C ALA A 72 -4.47 6.09 3.38
N VAL A 73 -4.43 6.86 2.30
CA VAL A 73 -5.61 7.09 1.44
C VAL A 73 -6.14 5.77 0.91
N LEU A 74 -5.26 4.92 0.35
CA LEU A 74 -5.64 3.59 -0.11
C LEU A 74 -6.38 2.81 0.99
N GLY A 75 -5.79 2.68 2.17
CA GLY A 75 -6.37 1.93 3.28
C GLY A 75 -7.71 2.48 3.75
N TYR A 76 -7.84 3.80 3.91
CA TYR A 76 -9.11 4.40 4.30
C TYR A 76 -10.21 4.17 3.25
N LEU A 77 -9.88 4.14 1.97
CA LEU A 77 -10.85 3.87 0.91
C LEU A 77 -11.22 2.39 0.83
N VAL A 78 -10.23 1.48 0.92
CA VAL A 78 -10.49 0.03 0.95
C VAL A 78 -11.35 -0.30 2.17
N GLU A 79 -10.89 0.06 3.36
CA GLU A 79 -11.53 -0.36 4.62
C GLU A 79 -12.77 0.47 4.96
N GLY A 80 -12.89 1.70 4.44
CA GLY A 80 -14.02 2.60 4.71
C GLY A 80 -15.09 2.63 3.63
N VAL A 81 -14.75 2.32 2.38
CA VAL A 81 -15.72 2.33 1.26
C VAL A 81 -15.91 0.93 0.69
N VAL A 82 -14.86 0.13 0.52
CA VAL A 82 -15.03 -1.19 -0.12
C VAL A 82 -15.53 -2.22 0.88
N VAL A 83 -14.85 -2.35 2.03
CA VAL A 83 -15.11 -3.43 3.00
C VAL A 83 -15.97 -2.96 4.18
N GLY A 84 -15.71 -1.75 4.72
CA GLY A 84 -16.44 -1.19 5.86
C GLY A 84 -15.87 -1.54 7.25
N THR A 85 -14.74 -2.24 7.33
CA THR A 85 -14.14 -2.74 8.58
C THR A 85 -13.68 -1.63 9.53
N ILE A 86 -13.40 -0.41 9.04
CA ILE A 86 -12.99 0.70 9.91
C ILE A 86 -14.05 1.09 10.95
N TYR A 87 -15.29 0.61 10.75
CA TYR A 87 -16.43 0.89 11.62
C TYR A 87 -16.71 -0.23 12.64
N ASP A 88 -16.08 -1.40 12.52
CA ASP A 88 -16.37 -2.58 13.34
C ASP A 88 -15.87 -2.44 14.78
N ALA A 89 -14.61 -2.01 14.94
CA ALA A 89 -13.99 -1.73 16.24
C ALA A 89 -13.56 -0.26 16.34
N PHE A 90 -14.53 0.64 16.14
CA PHE A 90 -14.33 2.08 16.22
C PHE A 90 -13.98 2.53 17.66
N PRO A 91 -13.00 3.42 17.88
CA PRO A 91 -12.17 4.12 16.89
C PRO A 91 -10.84 3.42 16.57
N LEU A 92 -10.55 2.27 17.17
CA LEU A 92 -9.26 1.59 17.03
C LEU A 92 -8.95 1.24 15.57
N GLN A 93 -9.94 0.74 14.84
CA GLN A 93 -9.78 0.40 13.42
C GLN A 93 -9.51 1.62 12.52
N LEU A 94 -9.81 2.86 12.94
CA LEU A 94 -9.40 4.04 12.17
C LEU A 94 -7.88 4.15 12.04
N VAL A 95 -7.16 3.70 13.07
CA VAL A 95 -5.70 3.73 13.11
C VAL A 95 -5.13 2.42 12.59
N TRP A 96 -5.67 1.29 13.06
CA TRP A 96 -5.09 -0.02 12.82
C TRP A 96 -5.00 -0.35 11.33
N THR A 97 -6.13 -0.51 10.64
CA THR A 97 -6.10 -1.00 9.26
C THR A 97 -5.54 0.06 8.29
N PRO A 98 -5.97 1.35 8.29
CA PRO A 98 -5.50 2.30 7.29
C PRO A 98 -4.07 2.78 7.51
N LEU A 99 -3.66 3.02 8.76
CA LEU A 99 -2.34 3.60 9.05
C LEU A 99 -1.29 2.53 9.32
N ALA A 100 -1.60 1.52 10.13
CA ALA A 100 -0.61 0.52 10.48
C ALA A 100 -0.42 -0.53 9.38
N TRP A 101 -1.51 -0.96 8.75
CA TRP A 101 -1.41 -1.93 7.68
C TRP A 101 -1.13 -1.25 6.34
N HIS A 102 -2.08 -0.47 5.81
CA HIS A 102 -1.97 0.07 4.46
C HIS A 102 -0.92 1.18 4.31
N ALA A 103 -0.85 2.14 5.25
CA ALA A 103 0.13 3.23 5.15
C ALA A 103 1.57 2.79 5.47
N LEU A 104 1.76 2.08 6.58
CA LEU A 104 3.08 1.63 7.04
C LEU A 104 3.61 0.43 6.24
N LEU A 105 2.83 -0.64 6.13
CA LEU A 105 3.32 -1.87 5.50
C LEU A 105 3.16 -1.84 3.99
N SER A 106 1.94 -1.64 3.46
CA SER A 106 1.73 -1.65 2.01
C SER A 106 2.43 -0.45 1.33
N GLY A 107 2.23 0.76 1.86
CA GLY A 107 2.87 1.98 1.37
C GLY A 107 4.34 2.10 1.77
N GLY A 108 4.61 2.17 3.06
CA GLY A 108 5.93 2.47 3.60
C GLY A 108 6.96 1.36 3.38
N LEU A 109 6.61 0.10 3.65
CA LEU A 109 7.52 -1.04 3.58
C LEU A 109 7.55 -1.64 2.16
N VAL A 110 6.42 -2.10 1.62
CA VAL A 110 6.37 -2.82 0.33
C VAL A 110 6.70 -1.90 -0.84
N LEU A 111 5.93 -0.82 -1.04
CA LEU A 111 6.26 0.13 -2.10
C LEU A 111 7.60 0.82 -1.82
N GLY A 112 7.92 1.13 -0.56
CA GLY A 112 9.21 1.70 -0.17
C GLY A 112 10.40 0.84 -0.57
N LEU A 113 10.43 -0.44 -0.18
CA LEU A 113 11.51 -1.36 -0.56
C LEU A 113 11.53 -1.63 -2.07
N GLY A 114 10.36 -1.77 -2.70
CA GLY A 114 10.24 -2.03 -4.13
C GLY A 114 10.70 -0.87 -5.01
N LEU A 115 10.50 0.37 -4.57
CA LEU A 115 10.77 1.57 -5.34
C LEU A 115 12.03 2.31 -4.88
N ALA A 116 12.55 2.09 -3.67
CA ALA A 116 13.74 2.80 -3.19
C ALA A 116 14.99 2.52 -4.05
N PRO A 117 15.87 3.51 -4.26
CA PRO A 117 17.15 3.34 -4.97
C PRO A 117 18.19 2.62 -4.11
N LEU A 118 17.89 1.38 -3.73
CA LEU A 118 18.74 0.52 -2.90
C LEU A 118 19.64 -0.35 -3.76
N SER A 119 20.82 -0.69 -3.25
CA SER A 119 21.64 -1.75 -3.84
C SER A 119 20.90 -3.09 -3.78
N GLY A 120 21.23 -4.02 -4.69
CA GLY A 120 20.64 -5.36 -4.70
C GLY A 120 20.76 -6.07 -3.35
N ARG A 121 21.91 -5.94 -2.66
CA ARG A 121 22.13 -6.49 -1.31
C ARG A 121 21.22 -5.85 -0.26
N ALA A 122 21.15 -4.52 -0.21
CA ALA A 122 20.31 -3.82 0.77
C ALA A 122 18.83 -4.15 0.57
N ARG A 123 18.40 -4.24 -0.69
CA ARG A 123 17.04 -4.64 -1.05
C ARG A 123 16.74 -6.09 -0.67
N ALA A 124 17.65 -7.02 -0.96
CA ALA A 124 17.50 -8.42 -0.56
C ALA A 124 17.38 -8.57 0.96
N LEU A 125 18.25 -7.89 1.72
CA LEU A 125 18.16 -7.86 3.19
C LEU A 125 16.84 -7.24 3.68
N GLY A 126 16.36 -6.19 3.01
CA GLY A 126 15.07 -5.59 3.30
C GLY A 126 13.91 -6.59 3.13
N TRP A 127 13.88 -7.32 2.00
CA TRP A 127 12.85 -8.33 1.75
C TRP A 127 12.97 -9.55 2.66
N LEU A 128 14.18 -9.98 3.02
CA LEU A 128 14.38 -11.04 4.02
C LEU A 128 13.86 -10.59 5.40
N GLY A 129 14.16 -9.36 5.82
CA GLY A 129 13.64 -8.79 7.06
C GLY A 129 12.12 -8.67 7.05
N ALA A 130 11.54 -8.26 5.93
CA ALA A 130 10.10 -8.23 5.75
C ALA A 130 9.48 -9.64 5.78
N GLY A 131 10.11 -10.62 5.14
CA GLY A 131 9.72 -12.03 5.21
C GLY A 131 9.75 -12.60 6.62
N ALA A 132 10.77 -12.27 7.41
CA ALA A 132 10.84 -12.65 8.82
C ALA A 132 9.69 -12.02 9.63
N LEU A 133 9.37 -10.74 9.38
CA LEU A 133 8.23 -10.09 10.00
C LEU A 133 6.92 -10.81 9.66
N TRP A 134 6.66 -11.12 8.39
CA TRP A 134 5.45 -11.83 7.99
C TRP A 134 5.42 -13.30 8.41
N THR A 135 6.58 -13.92 8.64
CA THR A 135 6.67 -15.26 9.22
C THR A 135 6.15 -15.25 10.65
N LEU A 136 6.54 -14.23 11.44
CA LEU A 136 5.98 -14.05 12.78
C LEU A 136 4.48 -13.74 12.71
N TRP A 137 4.07 -12.88 11.77
CA TRP A 137 2.65 -12.57 11.53
C TRP A 137 1.83 -13.82 11.18
N ALA A 138 2.38 -14.77 10.41
CA ALA A 138 1.69 -16.01 10.07
C ALA A 138 1.33 -16.88 11.28
N LEU A 139 1.97 -16.69 12.44
CA LEU A 139 1.64 -17.40 13.68
C LEU A 139 0.39 -16.85 14.40
N TYR A 140 -0.19 -15.75 13.90
CA TYR A 140 -1.35 -15.07 14.47
C TYR A 140 -2.73 -15.60 14.03
N TRP A 141 -2.84 -16.29 12.90
CA TRP A 141 -4.16 -16.71 12.42
C TRP A 141 -4.95 -17.78 13.22
N PRO A 142 -4.54 -18.33 14.38
CA PRO A 142 -5.36 -19.29 15.12
C PRO A 142 -6.69 -18.77 15.64
N VAL A 143 -6.86 -17.45 15.76
CA VAL A 143 -8.15 -16.85 16.12
C VAL A 143 -9.19 -17.10 15.02
N GLU A 144 -8.74 -17.24 13.77
CA GLU A 144 -9.62 -17.42 12.62
C GLU A 144 -9.52 -18.82 12.00
N ARG A 145 -8.39 -19.54 12.20
CA ARG A 145 -8.16 -20.87 11.61
C ARG A 145 -7.35 -21.79 12.52
N ALA A 146 -7.88 -22.98 12.81
CA ALA A 146 -7.21 -23.94 13.72
C ALA A 146 -5.92 -24.57 13.15
N VAL A 147 -5.70 -24.51 11.83
CA VAL A 147 -4.59 -25.20 11.14
C VAL A 147 -4.00 -24.28 10.08
N LEU A 148 -2.67 -24.16 10.07
CA LEU A 148 -1.94 -23.50 8.98
C LEU A 148 -1.72 -24.51 7.83
N PRO A 149 -1.95 -24.11 6.56
CA PRO A 149 -1.71 -24.99 5.43
C PRO A 149 -0.27 -25.46 5.30
N GLY A 150 -0.09 -26.52 4.52
CA GLY A 150 1.22 -27.06 4.19
C GLY A 150 2.07 -26.08 3.37
N GLN A 151 3.40 -26.29 3.39
CA GLN A 151 4.37 -25.45 2.69
C GLN A 151 4.05 -25.27 1.19
N GLY A 152 3.59 -26.34 0.52
CA GLY A 152 3.27 -26.29 -0.92
C GLY A 152 2.14 -25.31 -1.25
N GLU A 153 1.08 -25.28 -0.44
CA GLU A 153 -0.05 -24.37 -0.64
C GLU A 153 0.35 -22.91 -0.39
N LEU A 154 1.13 -22.66 0.66
CA LEU A 154 1.66 -21.31 0.93
C LEU A 154 2.60 -20.83 -0.17
N LEU A 155 3.45 -21.71 -0.72
CA LEU A 155 4.31 -21.36 -1.86
C LEU A 155 3.48 -20.90 -3.06
N VAL A 156 2.42 -21.63 -3.42
CA VAL A 156 1.54 -21.25 -4.53
C VAL A 156 0.84 -19.92 -4.22
N TYR A 157 0.23 -19.80 -3.04
CA TYR A 157 -0.58 -18.63 -2.69
C TYR A 157 0.23 -17.34 -2.52
N LEU A 158 1.46 -17.42 -2.02
CA LEU A 158 2.27 -16.24 -1.70
C LEU A 158 3.30 -15.89 -2.77
N VAL A 159 3.96 -16.90 -3.37
CA VAL A 159 5.08 -16.67 -4.30
C VAL A 159 4.57 -16.38 -5.72
N LEU A 160 3.50 -17.04 -6.17
CA LEU A 160 2.97 -16.80 -7.51
C LEU A 160 2.49 -15.35 -7.69
N PRO A 161 1.70 -14.75 -6.79
CA PRO A 161 1.37 -13.33 -6.87
C PRO A 161 2.60 -12.42 -6.76
N ALA A 162 3.64 -12.81 -6.01
CA ALA A 162 4.87 -12.03 -5.90
C ALA A 162 5.63 -11.89 -7.24
N LEU A 163 5.49 -12.86 -8.16
CA LEU A 163 5.97 -12.70 -9.54
C LEU A 163 5.24 -11.56 -10.26
N GLY A 164 3.92 -11.47 -10.09
CA GLY A 164 3.12 -10.37 -10.60
C GLY A 164 3.53 -9.02 -10.00
N VAL A 165 3.91 -9.00 -8.71
CA VAL A 165 4.43 -7.80 -8.04
C VAL A 165 5.78 -7.36 -8.62
N ALA A 166 6.68 -8.31 -8.94
CA ALA A 166 7.93 -8.00 -9.62
C ALA A 166 7.69 -7.32 -10.98
N VAL A 167 6.72 -7.83 -11.75
CA VAL A 167 6.29 -7.22 -13.03
C VAL A 167 5.65 -5.86 -12.79
N ALA A 168 4.82 -5.70 -11.77
CA ALA A 168 4.20 -4.42 -11.42
C ALA A 168 5.24 -3.35 -11.06
N PHE A 169 6.27 -3.69 -10.27
CA PHE A 169 7.37 -2.77 -9.97
C PHE A 169 8.17 -2.36 -11.20
N TRP A 170 8.49 -3.33 -12.06
CA TRP A 170 9.15 -3.04 -13.34
C TRP A 170 8.29 -2.12 -14.20
N LEU A 171 6.98 -2.40 -14.32
CA LEU A 171 6.05 -1.60 -15.11
C LEU A 171 5.93 -0.16 -14.59
N ILE A 172 5.83 0.02 -13.27
CA ILE A 172 5.81 1.35 -12.63
C ILE A 172 7.11 2.11 -12.96
N GLY A 173 8.27 1.45 -12.90
CA GLY A 173 9.56 2.04 -13.22
C GLY A 173 9.71 2.42 -14.69
N VAL A 174 9.24 1.58 -15.61
CA VAL A 174 9.29 1.84 -17.07
C VAL A 174 8.32 2.93 -17.50
N LEU A 175 7.09 2.91 -16.98
CA LEU A 175 6.08 3.91 -17.31
C LEU A 175 6.40 5.28 -16.69
N GLY A 176 7.05 5.29 -15.53
CA GLY A 176 7.41 6.50 -14.80
C GLY A 176 6.19 7.30 -14.32
N ARG A 177 6.41 8.55 -13.92
CA ARG A 177 5.34 9.43 -13.42
C ARG A 177 4.31 9.70 -14.53
N PRO A 178 3.03 9.35 -14.33
CA PRO A 178 1.99 9.78 -15.26
C PRO A 178 1.69 11.28 -15.06
N ALA A 179 1.38 11.95 -16.17
CA ALA A 179 0.93 13.35 -16.18
C ALA A 179 -0.39 13.48 -16.98
N PRO A 180 -1.49 12.89 -16.49
CA PRO A 180 -2.76 12.93 -17.22
C PRO A 180 -3.41 14.32 -17.10
N ALA A 181 -4.42 14.57 -17.94
CA ALA A 181 -5.22 15.79 -17.84
C ALA A 181 -5.94 15.87 -16.49
N ALA A 182 -6.20 17.08 -16.00
CA ALA A 182 -6.77 17.31 -14.67
C ALA A 182 -8.10 16.56 -14.44
N TRP A 183 -8.96 16.47 -15.46
CA TRP A 183 -10.24 15.76 -15.36
C TRP A 183 -10.07 14.25 -15.13
N VAL A 184 -9.02 13.63 -15.68
CA VAL A 184 -8.75 12.18 -15.50
C VAL A 184 -8.47 11.87 -14.03
N LEU A 185 -7.78 12.78 -13.34
CA LEU A 185 -7.45 12.60 -11.92
C LEU A 185 -8.70 12.60 -11.03
N TRP A 186 -9.82 13.16 -11.49
CA TRP A 186 -11.09 13.20 -10.78
C TRP A 186 -11.96 11.96 -10.98
N VAL A 187 -11.71 11.16 -12.03
CA VAL A 187 -12.55 10.00 -12.36
C VAL A 187 -12.60 9.00 -11.22
N ALA A 188 -11.45 8.50 -10.75
CA ALA A 188 -11.41 7.52 -9.67
C ALA A 188 -11.97 8.06 -8.33
N PRO A 189 -11.54 9.25 -7.84
CA PRO A 189 -12.13 9.85 -6.64
C PRO A 189 -13.64 10.08 -6.77
N GLY A 190 -14.13 10.49 -7.93
CA GLY A 190 -15.55 10.67 -8.19
C GLY A 190 -16.34 9.36 -8.10
N LEU A 191 -15.82 8.27 -8.70
CA LEU A 191 -16.42 6.94 -8.61
C LEU A 191 -16.47 6.42 -7.16
N VAL A 192 -15.37 6.56 -6.42
CA VAL A 192 -15.32 6.14 -5.00
C VAL A 192 -16.24 6.98 -4.13
N ALA A 193 -16.32 8.30 -4.36
CA ALA A 193 -17.25 9.17 -3.66
C ALA A 193 -18.71 8.79 -3.95
N ALA A 194 -19.05 8.50 -5.21
CA ALA A 194 -20.37 8.02 -5.58
C ALA A 194 -20.72 6.70 -4.89
N LEU A 195 -19.78 5.74 -4.87
CA LEU A 195 -19.95 4.47 -4.15
C LEU A 195 -20.18 4.70 -2.65
N ALA A 196 -19.38 5.57 -2.01
CA ALA A 196 -19.55 5.90 -0.60
C ALA A 196 -20.91 6.54 -0.30
N VAL A 197 -21.42 7.42 -1.18
CA VAL A 197 -22.76 8.01 -1.05
C VAL A 197 -23.84 6.93 -1.19
N VAL A 198 -23.77 6.09 -2.22
CA VAL A 198 -24.75 5.01 -2.42
C VAL A 198 -24.79 4.08 -1.21
N GLN A 199 -23.64 3.66 -0.70
CA GLN A 199 -23.58 2.85 0.50
C GLN A 199 -24.11 3.59 1.73
N GLY A 200 -23.78 4.86 1.90
CA GLY A 200 -24.25 5.69 3.01
C GLY A 200 -25.76 5.88 3.01
N LEU A 201 -26.38 5.99 1.83
CA LEU A 201 -27.84 6.04 1.69
C LEU A 201 -28.49 4.68 1.95
N GLY A 202 -27.85 3.59 1.51
CA GLY A 202 -28.36 2.22 1.71
C GLY A 202 -28.22 1.72 3.16
N ALA A 203 -27.20 2.20 3.89
CA ALA A 203 -26.96 1.88 5.29
C ALA A 203 -26.49 3.15 6.03
N PRO A 204 -27.42 4.02 6.46
CA PRO A 204 -27.08 5.24 7.15
C PRO A 204 -26.39 4.97 8.48
N ASP A 205 -25.16 5.43 8.62
CA ASP A 205 -24.39 5.38 9.86
C ASP A 205 -23.59 6.69 10.01
N PRO A 206 -23.82 7.49 11.07
CA PRO A 206 -23.12 8.75 11.26
C PRO A 206 -21.60 8.59 11.38
N ARG A 207 -21.09 7.41 11.78
CA ARG A 207 -19.64 7.13 11.84
C ARG A 207 -18.98 7.22 10.47
N ARG A 208 -19.73 7.03 9.37
CA ARG A 208 -19.22 7.15 8.00
C ARG A 208 -18.75 8.55 7.63
N LEU A 209 -19.21 9.58 8.35
CA LEU A 209 -18.76 10.96 8.18
C LEU A 209 -17.28 11.16 8.59
N VAL A 210 -16.71 10.26 9.38
CA VAL A 210 -15.30 10.33 9.77
C VAL A 210 -14.38 10.14 8.55
N LEU A 211 -14.77 9.31 7.58
CA LEU A 211 -13.96 9.01 6.41
C LEU A 211 -13.61 10.26 5.57
N PRO A 212 -14.59 11.07 5.08
CA PRO A 212 -14.26 12.26 4.31
C PRO A 212 -13.43 13.28 5.10
N LEU A 213 -13.62 13.37 6.43
CA LEU A 213 -12.81 14.24 7.29
C LEU A 213 -11.34 13.78 7.33
N LEU A 214 -11.09 12.48 7.49
CA LEU A 214 -9.74 11.91 7.50
C LEU A 214 -9.05 12.02 6.13
N ILE A 215 -9.77 11.75 5.04
CA ILE A 215 -9.25 11.96 3.68
C ILE A 215 -8.91 13.43 3.44
N GLY A 216 -9.78 14.36 3.87
CA GLY A 216 -9.54 15.80 3.79
C GLY A 216 -8.31 16.24 4.59
N LEU A 217 -8.13 15.71 5.81
CA LEU A 217 -6.96 15.96 6.65
C LEU A 217 -5.67 15.46 5.98
N ILE A 218 -5.67 14.23 5.48
CA ILE A 218 -4.51 13.64 4.78
C ILE A 218 -4.18 14.47 3.54
N TRP A 219 -5.19 14.84 2.75
CA TRP A 219 -4.99 15.69 1.58
C TRP A 219 -4.36 17.04 1.93
N TRP A 220 -4.84 17.68 3.00
CA TRP A 220 -4.27 18.93 3.50
C TRP A 220 -2.79 18.78 3.88
N ILE A 221 -2.43 17.69 4.59
CA ILE A 221 -1.04 17.37 4.92
C ILE A 221 -0.20 17.21 3.63
N MET A 222 -0.70 16.42 2.66
CA MET A 222 -0.01 16.21 1.39
C MET A 222 0.22 17.52 0.64
N ARG A 223 -0.80 18.37 0.52
CA ARG A 223 -0.71 19.69 -0.17
C ARG A 223 0.30 20.61 0.50
N ARG A 224 0.31 20.66 1.83
CA ARG A 224 1.29 21.45 2.59
C ARG A 224 2.71 20.97 2.33
N ARG A 225 2.93 19.64 2.30
CA ARG A 225 4.24 19.03 2.03
C ARG A 225 4.72 19.25 0.59
N GLY A 226 3.85 19.07 -0.39
CA GLY A 226 4.21 19.23 -1.80
C GLY A 226 4.58 20.67 -2.18
N ARG A 227 3.88 21.68 -1.61
CA ARG A 227 4.24 23.10 -1.82
C ARG A 227 5.67 23.44 -1.37
N ARG A 228 6.16 22.84 -0.28
CA ARG A 228 7.52 23.06 0.21
C ARG A 228 8.57 22.42 -0.68
N GLY A 229 8.31 21.23 -1.19
CA GLY A 229 9.22 20.52 -2.09
C GLY A 229 9.45 21.25 -3.42
N GLY A 230 8.47 22.00 -3.90
CA GLY A 230 8.59 22.80 -5.13
C GLY A 230 9.27 24.17 -4.97
N GLY A 231 9.40 24.67 -3.74
CA GLY A 231 9.85 26.06 -3.47
C GLY A 231 11.36 26.29 -3.38
N HIS A 232 12.19 25.25 -3.54
CA HIS A 232 13.67 25.38 -3.48
C HIS A 232 14.35 25.42 -4.87
N GLY A 233 13.58 25.55 -5.95
CA GLY A 233 14.11 25.61 -7.33
C GLY A 233 14.13 27.00 -7.98
N SER A 234 13.64 28.05 -7.33
CA SER A 234 13.49 29.39 -7.94
C SER A 234 14.50 30.40 -7.39
N GLY A 235 15.78 30.04 -7.35
CA GLY A 235 16.88 30.92 -6.93
C GLY A 235 18.05 30.86 -7.91
N HIS A 236 18.03 31.78 -8.88
CA HIS A 236 19.14 32.38 -9.62
C HIS A 236 20.29 31.52 -10.18
N GLY A 237 20.49 31.61 -11.50
CA GLY A 237 21.82 31.50 -12.12
C GLY A 237 21.79 30.81 -13.47
N GLY A 238 22.06 31.54 -14.54
CA GLY A 238 21.98 31.06 -15.90
C GLY A 238 23.03 30.01 -16.30
N GLY A 239 22.69 29.28 -17.37
CA GLY A 239 23.66 28.76 -18.32
C GLY A 239 24.28 27.39 -17.99
N GLY A 240 24.02 26.42 -18.86
CA GLY A 240 24.84 25.21 -18.98
C GLY A 240 24.03 23.93 -18.80
N GLY A 241 23.76 23.25 -19.91
CA GLY A 241 22.99 22.01 -19.95
C GLY A 241 23.63 20.86 -19.18
N GLY A 242 22.79 19.92 -18.76
CA GLY A 242 23.23 18.62 -18.27
C GLY A 242 22.43 18.13 -17.07
N GLY A 243 21.39 17.34 -17.32
CA GLY A 243 20.87 16.38 -16.33
C GLY A 243 20.09 16.98 -15.17
N GLY A 244 18.98 17.66 -15.47
CA GLY A 244 17.99 18.04 -14.47
C GLY A 244 17.51 16.81 -13.70
N ARG A 245 18.00 16.65 -12.47
CA ARG A 245 17.49 15.75 -11.43
C ARG A 245 16.08 16.24 -11.04
N SER A 246 15.11 15.98 -11.92
CA SER A 246 13.70 16.15 -11.61
C SER A 246 13.35 15.13 -10.53
N GLY A 247 13.31 15.60 -9.30
CA GLY A 247 12.98 14.79 -8.14
C GLY A 247 11.61 14.12 -8.32
N GLY A 248 11.58 12.82 -8.07
CA GLY A 248 10.41 12.24 -7.41
C GLY A 248 9.87 10.94 -7.98
N TRP A 249 10.40 10.39 -9.07
CA TRP A 249 10.04 9.04 -9.54
C TRP A 249 11.29 8.23 -9.83
N VAL A 250 11.20 6.95 -9.52
CA VAL A 250 12.34 6.04 -9.50
C VAL A 250 12.75 5.73 -10.92
N ALA A 251 14.05 5.82 -11.21
CA ALA A 251 14.59 5.39 -12.49
C ALA A 251 14.19 3.93 -12.76
N SER A 252 13.95 3.58 -14.03
CA SER A 252 13.62 2.20 -14.41
C SER A 252 14.63 1.23 -13.80
N GLN A 253 14.16 0.36 -12.90
CA GLN A 253 14.99 -0.68 -12.33
C GLN A 253 14.91 -1.94 -13.20
N PRO A 254 16.00 -2.70 -13.36
CA PRO A 254 15.93 -3.95 -14.10
C PRO A 254 15.05 -4.95 -13.35
N LEU A 255 14.33 -5.79 -14.09
CA LEU A 255 13.29 -6.70 -13.59
C LEU A 255 13.76 -7.57 -12.40
N TRP A 256 15.04 -7.96 -12.38
CA TRP A 256 15.60 -8.76 -11.30
C TRP A 256 15.57 -8.04 -9.94
N HIS A 257 15.60 -6.71 -9.88
CA HIS A 257 15.39 -5.98 -8.62
C HIS A 257 13.95 -6.11 -8.11
N GLY A 258 12.98 -6.18 -9.02
CA GLY A 258 11.59 -6.51 -8.70
C GLY A 258 11.48 -7.95 -8.19
N ALA A 259 12.20 -8.89 -8.82
CA ALA A 259 12.19 -10.31 -8.46
C ALA A 259 12.64 -10.59 -7.01
N LEU A 260 13.46 -9.72 -6.41
CA LEU A 260 13.86 -9.84 -5.00
C LEU A 260 12.68 -9.77 -4.03
N VAL A 261 11.51 -9.26 -4.44
CA VAL A 261 10.28 -9.29 -3.63
C VAL A 261 9.88 -10.72 -3.22
N MET A 262 10.23 -11.72 -4.04
CA MET A 262 9.93 -13.13 -3.77
C MET A 262 10.63 -13.67 -2.51
N LEU A 263 11.70 -13.02 -2.03
CA LEU A 263 12.37 -13.44 -0.81
C LEU A 263 11.43 -13.38 0.41
N ALA A 264 10.56 -12.37 0.49
CA ALA A 264 9.63 -12.25 1.60
C ALA A 264 8.61 -13.41 1.69
N PRO A 265 7.81 -13.72 0.65
CA PRO A 265 6.86 -14.83 0.69
C PRO A 265 7.55 -16.20 0.73
N LEU A 266 8.76 -16.35 0.16
CA LEU A 266 9.55 -17.57 0.32
C LEU A 266 9.94 -17.79 1.79
N CYS A 267 10.40 -16.76 2.50
CA CYS A 267 10.66 -16.86 3.93
C CYS A 267 9.42 -17.31 4.69
N VAL A 268 8.25 -16.70 4.43
CA VAL A 268 7.00 -17.09 5.08
C VAL A 268 6.64 -18.55 4.79
N ALA A 269 6.60 -18.95 3.52
CA ALA A 269 6.17 -20.29 3.14
C ALA A 269 7.11 -21.39 3.68
N LEU A 270 8.40 -21.10 3.81
CA LEU A 270 9.39 -22.06 4.32
C LEU A 270 9.45 -22.11 5.85
N LEU A 271 9.23 -20.99 6.53
CA LEU A 271 9.44 -20.87 7.97
C LEU A 271 8.14 -20.94 8.78
N ALA A 272 7.01 -20.45 8.28
CA ALA A 272 5.77 -20.40 9.04
C ALA A 272 5.22 -21.79 9.39
N PRO A 273 5.13 -22.77 8.46
CA PRO A 273 4.64 -24.12 8.79
C PRO A 273 5.44 -24.85 9.89
N PRO A 274 6.78 -24.94 9.85
CA PRO A 274 7.52 -25.61 10.92
C PRO A 274 7.47 -24.86 12.25
N LEU A 275 7.42 -23.52 12.24
CA LEU A 275 7.24 -22.72 13.45
C LEU A 275 5.85 -22.94 14.06
N TRP A 276 4.81 -22.95 13.22
CA TRP A 276 3.45 -23.26 13.65
C TRP A 276 3.34 -24.68 14.22
N ALA A 277 3.94 -25.69 13.57
CA ALA A 277 3.92 -27.06 14.08
C ALA A 277 4.57 -27.18 15.48
N ARG A 278 5.53 -26.31 15.79
CA ARG A 278 6.26 -26.31 17.07
C ARG A 278 5.60 -25.48 18.16
N PHE A 279 5.17 -24.28 17.83
CA PHE A 279 4.66 -23.30 18.80
C PHE A 279 3.15 -23.15 18.79
N GLY A 280 2.51 -23.67 17.73
CA GLY A 280 1.11 -23.44 17.45
C GLY A 280 0.81 -21.95 17.32
N ALA A 281 -0.34 -21.63 17.86
CA ALA A 281 -0.89 -20.30 17.97
C ALA A 281 -0.10 -19.36 18.87
N VAL A 282 0.27 -18.18 18.37
CA VAL A 282 0.86 -17.14 19.23
C VAL A 282 0.14 -15.80 19.04
N ALA A 283 -0.26 -15.18 20.16
CA ALA A 283 -0.95 -13.88 20.19
C ALA A 283 -0.01 -12.68 19.88
N VAL A 284 0.82 -12.79 18.85
CA VAL A 284 1.78 -11.75 18.43
C VAL A 284 1.10 -10.55 17.77
N ASN A 285 -0.15 -10.68 17.31
CA ASN A 285 -0.87 -9.58 16.68
C ASN A 285 -1.19 -8.44 17.62
N VAL A 286 -1.57 -8.67 18.87
CA VAL A 286 -2.00 -7.59 19.75
C VAL A 286 -0.85 -6.61 19.97
N PRO A 287 0.36 -7.05 20.39
CA PRO A 287 1.48 -6.14 20.52
C PRO A 287 1.94 -5.58 19.17
N PHE A 288 1.92 -6.38 18.09
CA PHE A 288 2.23 -5.86 16.75
C PHE A 288 1.24 -4.77 16.33
N ALA A 289 -0.03 -4.96 16.65
CA ALA A 289 -1.11 -4.12 16.21
C ALA A 289 -1.12 -2.79 16.92
N ILE A 290 -0.98 -2.84 18.25
CA ILE A 290 -0.78 -1.67 19.07
C ILE A 290 0.49 -0.94 18.63
N GLY A 291 1.61 -1.67 18.49
CA GLY A 291 2.91 -1.09 18.14
C GLY A 291 2.91 -0.37 16.79
N SER A 292 2.44 -1.04 15.74
CA SER A 292 2.39 -0.43 14.41
C SER A 292 1.25 0.58 14.26
N GLY A 293 0.16 0.47 15.01
CA GLY A 293 -0.88 1.51 15.13
C GLY A 293 -0.32 2.80 15.73
N ILE A 294 0.38 2.71 16.86
CA ILE A 294 1.06 3.85 17.49
C ILE A 294 2.07 4.47 16.53
N ALA A 295 2.89 3.64 15.87
CA ALA A 295 3.88 4.12 14.91
C ALA A 295 3.22 4.86 13.72
N GLY A 296 2.15 4.30 13.15
CA GLY A 296 1.42 4.90 12.03
C GLY A 296 0.79 6.24 12.42
N LEU A 297 0.14 6.31 13.58
CA LEU A 297 -0.44 7.55 14.09
C LEU A 297 0.64 8.60 14.39
N ALA A 298 1.72 8.22 15.07
CA ALA A 298 2.84 9.12 15.37
C ALA A 298 3.46 9.70 14.10
N LEU A 299 3.62 8.89 13.05
CA LEU A 299 4.11 9.34 11.75
C LEU A 299 3.14 10.30 11.07
N LEU A 300 1.83 10.03 11.09
CA LEU A 300 0.83 10.95 10.55
C LEU A 300 0.88 12.31 11.25
N VAL A 301 0.92 12.31 12.59
CA VAL A 301 1.04 13.53 13.40
C VAL A 301 2.35 14.26 13.09
N ALA A 302 3.48 13.57 13.07
CA ALA A 302 4.78 14.15 12.74
C ALA A 302 4.80 14.74 11.31
N LEU A 303 4.12 14.09 10.36
CA LEU A 303 3.99 14.59 9.00
C LEU A 303 3.20 15.91 8.94
N GLY A 304 2.15 16.03 9.76
CA GLY A 304 1.31 17.22 9.87
C GLY A 304 1.93 18.38 10.66
N LEU A 305 2.71 18.10 11.71
CA LEU A 305 3.28 19.13 12.59
C LEU A 305 4.56 19.79 12.05
N ARG A 306 5.42 19.05 11.32
CA ARG A 306 6.69 19.60 10.82
C ARG A 306 6.44 20.86 9.98
N ARG A 307 7.00 21.99 10.43
CA ARG A 307 6.88 23.30 9.79
C ARG A 307 7.76 23.43 8.56
#